data_AF-A0AAV7FA74-F1
#
_entry.id   AF-A0AAV7FA74-F1
#
_cell.length_a   1.000
_cell.length_b   1.000
_cell.length_c   1.000
_cell.angle_alpha   90.00
_cell.angle_beta   90.00
_cell.angle_gamma   90.00
#
_symmetry.space_group_name_H-M   'P 1'
#
loop_
_entity.id
_entity.type
_entity.pdbx_description
1 polymer ?
#
loop_
_entity_poly.entity_id
_entity_poly.type
_entity_poly.pdbx_seq_one_letter_code
_entity_poly.pdbx_strand_id
1 'polypeptide(L)'
;MTEIAMIFPRELLPCFCSVGMAAYPTHVSGFGRLSISCSPARSQTSRSKTSCRVRCDASSLKSTSVSRRSVSVAVFLFNWCCSNPRDANAGSILDKYVKRKKLDPLEAYVPVVLLSQSQFKDLGITLEEDQPKFADCRSLLRSGPASSLRTNIRAVAQYASDDGKGKTAFDAVDQCLRALEDLDSLLLRASRKDSGATVESMKTKVTVAVSALDSLLQTVPSEVLEKGRAIADAYNMPSSMDPEPRKPLESDPDLLQLESLL
;
A
#
# COMPACT_ATOMS: atom_id res chain seq x y z
N MET A 1 -49.77 42.70 20.16
CA MET A 1 -48.83 43.57 19.44
C MET A 1 -47.46 42.92 19.50
N THR A 2 -46.91 42.37 18.42
CA THR A 2 -47.47 42.27 17.06
C THR A 2 -46.83 41.06 16.37
N GLU A 3 -47.60 40.30 15.57
CA GLU A 3 -47.04 39.26 14.71
C GLU A 3 -46.30 39.88 13.51
N ILE A 4 -45.26 39.18 13.02
CA ILE A 4 -44.86 39.26 11.61
C ILE A 4 -44.66 37.81 11.13
N ALA A 5 -45.62 37.34 10.34
CA ALA A 5 -45.50 36.15 9.52
C ALA A 5 -45.17 36.55 8.06
N MET A 6 -45.17 35.57 7.14
CA MET A 6 -44.99 35.70 5.68
C MET A 6 -43.52 35.89 5.22
N ILE A 7 -43.10 35.42 4.02
CA ILE A 7 -43.82 34.75 2.92
C ILE A 7 -42.93 33.70 2.20
N PHE A 8 -43.52 32.88 1.33
CA PHE A 8 -42.88 31.73 0.66
C PHE A 8 -43.12 31.73 -0.86
N PRO A 9 -42.10 31.50 -1.70
CA PRO A 9 -42.23 30.76 -2.98
C PRO A 9 -41.12 29.67 -3.10
N ARG A 10 -41.29 28.44 -3.59
CA ARG A 10 -42.27 27.71 -4.42
C ARG A 10 -42.23 27.97 -5.95
N GLU A 11 -42.30 26.86 -6.70
CA GLU A 11 -42.15 26.73 -8.17
C GLU A 11 -40.73 27.07 -8.67
N LEU A 12 -40.15 26.45 -9.71
CA LEU A 12 -40.70 25.63 -10.80
C LEU A 12 -39.94 24.29 -11.00
N LEU A 13 -40.68 23.27 -11.45
CA LEU A 13 -40.18 22.07 -12.15
C LEU A 13 -40.71 22.06 -13.59
N PRO A 14 -39.97 21.52 -14.57
CA PRO A 14 -40.53 21.03 -15.82
C PRO A 14 -40.59 19.49 -15.82
N CYS A 15 -41.80 18.94 -15.89
CA CYS A 15 -42.01 17.53 -16.24
C CYS A 15 -41.97 17.37 -17.78
N PHE A 16 -41.56 16.21 -18.29
CA PHE A 16 -42.15 15.66 -19.52
C PHE A 16 -42.12 14.12 -19.50
N CYS A 17 -43.13 13.49 -20.13
CA CYS A 17 -43.46 12.08 -19.97
C CYS A 17 -43.11 11.19 -21.17
N SER A 18 -43.17 9.89 -20.92
CA SER A 18 -42.72 8.77 -21.78
C SER A 18 -43.49 8.55 -23.09
N VAL A 19 -42.76 8.02 -24.08
CA VAL A 19 -43.20 7.17 -25.21
C VAL A 19 -42.05 6.17 -25.43
N GLY A 20 -42.21 4.91 -25.87
CA GLY A 20 -43.38 4.08 -26.20
C GLY A 20 -42.87 2.75 -26.79
N MET A 21 -43.63 1.65 -26.66
CA MET A 21 -43.13 0.29 -26.94
C MET A 21 -42.85 0.02 -28.44
N ALA A 22 -41.71 -0.60 -28.76
CA ALA A 22 -41.41 -1.21 -30.05
C ALA A 22 -40.61 -2.52 -29.86
N ALA A 23 -40.63 -3.44 -30.84
CA ALA A 23 -40.53 -4.87 -30.55
C ALA A 23 -39.95 -5.77 -31.67
N TYR A 24 -39.30 -6.86 -31.24
CA TYR A 24 -39.05 -8.11 -31.99
C TYR A 24 -38.14 -8.02 -33.27
N PRO A 25 -37.63 -9.14 -33.84
CA PRO A 25 -36.21 -9.23 -34.22
C PRO A 25 -35.94 -9.62 -35.70
N THR A 26 -34.68 -9.91 -36.04
CA THR A 26 -34.31 -10.90 -37.09
C THR A 26 -32.84 -11.34 -37.04
N HIS A 27 -32.56 -12.56 -37.51
CA HIS A 27 -31.23 -13.05 -37.88
C HIS A 27 -30.85 -12.57 -39.30
N VAL A 28 -29.56 -12.27 -39.53
CA VAL A 28 -28.88 -12.57 -40.81
C VAL A 28 -27.46 -13.06 -40.52
N SER A 29 -27.02 -14.11 -41.20
CA SER A 29 -25.62 -14.59 -41.16
C SER A 29 -24.91 -14.22 -42.47
N GLY A 30 -23.67 -13.73 -42.40
CA GLY A 30 -22.88 -13.33 -43.58
C GLY A 30 -21.41 -13.75 -43.45
N PHE A 31 -20.92 -14.50 -44.44
CA PHE A 31 -19.52 -14.91 -44.53
C PHE A 31 -18.64 -13.78 -45.08
N GLY A 32 -17.41 -13.67 -44.57
CA GLY A 32 -16.42 -12.70 -45.05
C GLY A 32 -14.98 -13.15 -44.78
N ARG A 33 -14.48 -14.15 -45.53
CA ARG A 33 -13.05 -14.45 -45.56
C ARG A 33 -12.34 -13.42 -46.45
N LEU A 34 -11.23 -12.86 -45.99
CA LEU A 34 -10.12 -12.47 -46.85
C LEU A 34 -8.80 -12.73 -46.13
N SER A 35 -7.82 -13.25 -46.87
CA SER A 35 -6.52 -13.66 -46.33
C SER A 35 -5.44 -12.80 -46.96
N ILE A 36 -4.55 -12.23 -46.14
CA ILE A 36 -3.27 -11.70 -46.59
C ILE A 36 -2.18 -12.36 -45.76
N SER A 37 -1.22 -12.96 -46.45
CA SER A 37 -0.05 -13.64 -45.87
C SER A 37 1.19 -12.84 -46.23
N CYS A 38 2.10 -12.64 -45.26
CA CYS A 38 3.51 -12.41 -45.55
C CYS A 38 4.38 -12.89 -44.39
N SER A 39 5.48 -13.58 -44.71
CA SER A 39 6.56 -13.97 -43.80
C SER A 39 7.85 -13.97 -44.61
N PRO A 40 9.00 -13.59 -43.99
CA PRO A 40 9.84 -14.58 -43.30
C PRO A 40 10.14 -14.13 -41.84
N ALA A 41 11.06 -14.67 -41.03
CA ALA A 41 12.16 -15.59 -41.32
C ALA A 41 12.59 -16.55 -40.18
N ARG A 42 13.36 -17.55 -40.59
CA ARG A 42 14.41 -18.31 -39.87
C ARG A 42 15.37 -17.37 -39.10
N SER A 43 16.04 -17.76 -37.98
CA SER A 43 16.39 -19.07 -37.39
C SER A 43 16.70 -18.86 -35.87
N GLN A 44 17.05 -19.81 -34.97
CA GLN A 44 17.81 -21.08 -35.06
C GLN A 44 17.29 -22.20 -34.10
N THR A 45 18.10 -23.25 -33.91
CA THR A 45 17.73 -24.63 -33.53
C THR A 45 17.99 -25.03 -32.07
N SER A 46 17.04 -25.78 -31.48
CA SER A 46 17.26 -26.80 -30.40
C SER A 46 17.66 -26.27 -28.99
N ARG A 47 17.57 -27.03 -27.87
CA ARG A 47 17.29 -28.48 -27.68
C ARG A 47 16.68 -28.81 -26.27
N SER A 48 15.56 -29.52 -26.25
CA SER A 48 15.19 -30.60 -25.30
C SER A 48 15.15 -30.43 -23.75
N LYS A 49 13.90 -30.44 -23.21
CA LYS A 49 13.45 -31.14 -21.96
C LYS A 49 13.97 -30.58 -20.60
N THR A 50 13.35 -30.83 -19.44
CA THR A 50 12.27 -31.78 -19.03
C THR A 50 11.19 -31.09 -18.19
N SER A 51 9.98 -31.65 -18.11
CA SER A 51 8.94 -31.28 -17.15
C SER A 51 8.45 -32.51 -16.39
N CYS A 52 8.42 -32.44 -15.06
CA CYS A 52 7.93 -33.52 -14.20
C CYS A 52 6.47 -33.26 -13.80
N ARG A 53 5.53 -33.97 -14.42
CA ARG A 53 4.18 -34.18 -13.87
C ARG A 53 4.11 -35.58 -13.26
N VAL A 54 3.86 -35.67 -11.96
CA VAL A 54 3.56 -36.95 -11.31
C VAL A 54 2.12 -37.34 -11.64
N ARG A 55 1.93 -38.55 -12.13
CA ARG A 55 0.63 -39.17 -12.40
C ARG A 55 0.53 -40.42 -11.53
N CYS A 56 -0.46 -40.45 -10.64
CA CYS A 56 -0.75 -41.64 -9.83
C CYS A 56 -1.89 -42.40 -10.51
N ASP A 57 -1.57 -43.41 -11.32
CA ASP A 57 -2.58 -44.30 -11.89
C ASP A 57 -2.98 -45.36 -10.87
N ALA A 58 -4.28 -45.61 -10.74
CA ALA A 58 -4.82 -46.61 -9.82
C ALA A 58 -4.68 -48.03 -10.40
N SER A 59 -4.26 -48.99 -9.58
CA SER A 59 -4.38 -50.41 -9.88
C SER A 59 -5.19 -51.10 -8.78
N SER A 60 -6.12 -51.96 -9.20
CA SER A 60 -7.08 -52.65 -8.33
C SER A 60 -6.73 -54.12 -8.21
N LEU A 61 -6.80 -54.69 -7.00
CA LEU A 61 -6.99 -56.12 -6.85
C LEU A 61 -7.70 -56.52 -5.55
N LYS A 62 -8.90 -57.10 -5.73
CA LYS A 62 -9.57 -58.16 -4.95
C LYS A 62 -9.34 -58.15 -3.41
N SER A 63 -10.34 -57.76 -2.61
CA SER A 63 -11.54 -58.55 -2.28
C SER A 63 -11.26 -59.78 -1.39
N THR A 64 -11.59 -59.65 -0.11
CA THR A 64 -12.09 -60.72 0.77
C THR A 64 -13.27 -60.18 1.59
N SER A 65 -14.25 -61.01 1.92
CA SER A 65 -15.55 -60.59 2.46
C SER A 65 -15.84 -61.18 3.84
N VAL A 66 -16.17 -60.32 4.82
CA VAL A 66 -16.83 -60.70 6.08
C VAL A 66 -17.89 -59.63 6.42
N SER A 67 -18.93 -59.99 7.18
CA SER A 67 -20.22 -59.29 7.20
C SER A 67 -20.70 -58.86 8.60
N ARG A 68 -21.00 -57.55 8.74
CA ARG A 68 -22.02 -56.90 9.58
C ARG A 68 -22.00 -57.06 11.13
N ARG A 69 -22.39 -55.95 11.80
CA ARG A 69 -22.72 -55.77 13.26
C ARG A 69 -21.49 -55.69 14.19
N SER A 70 -21.47 -54.87 15.26
CA SER A 70 -22.41 -53.84 15.74
C SER A 70 -21.82 -52.88 16.78
N VAL A 71 -22.23 -51.60 16.74
CA VAL A 71 -22.53 -50.66 17.86
C VAL A 71 -21.69 -50.74 19.16
N SER A 72 -21.01 -49.64 19.57
CA SER A 72 -21.46 -48.77 20.69
C SER A 72 -20.45 -47.70 21.16
N VAL A 73 -21.01 -46.55 21.56
CA VAL A 73 -20.55 -45.49 22.50
C VAL A 73 -19.13 -45.60 23.12
N ALA A 74 -18.23 -44.68 22.73
CA ALA A 74 -16.96 -44.43 23.44
C ALA A 74 -16.42 -42.97 23.36
N VAL A 75 -17.24 -41.99 22.93
CA VAL A 75 -16.77 -40.63 22.57
C VAL A 75 -17.19 -39.52 23.56
N PHE A 76 -18.15 -39.78 24.45
CA PHE A 76 -18.82 -38.74 25.26
C PHE A 76 -18.32 -38.54 26.70
N LEU A 77 -17.17 -39.09 27.09
CA LEU A 77 -16.63 -38.99 28.46
C LEU A 77 -15.26 -38.28 28.61
N PHE A 78 -14.73 -37.67 27.54
CA PHE A 78 -13.46 -36.91 27.61
C PHE A 78 -13.65 -35.37 27.68
N ASN A 79 -14.89 -34.89 27.74
CA ASN A 79 -15.22 -33.45 27.64
C ASN A 79 -15.78 -32.83 28.95
N TRP A 80 -15.42 -33.36 30.13
CA TRP A 80 -16.03 -32.94 31.40
C TRP A 80 -15.09 -32.86 32.62
N CYS A 81 -13.76 -33.00 32.47
CA CYS A 81 -12.86 -33.13 33.64
C CYS A 81 -11.65 -32.17 33.70
N CYS A 82 -11.70 -31.02 33.01
CA CYS A 82 -10.66 -29.98 33.08
C CYS A 82 -11.19 -28.57 33.41
N SER A 83 -12.43 -28.44 33.89
CA SER A 83 -13.01 -27.16 34.31
C SER A 83 -12.58 -26.78 35.73
N ASN A 84 -11.42 -26.16 35.88
CA ASN A 84 -11.01 -25.45 37.10
C ASN A 84 -9.99 -24.35 36.77
N PRO A 85 -10.33 -23.05 36.89
CA PRO A 85 -9.34 -21.99 36.79
C PRO A 85 -8.49 -21.96 38.07
N ARG A 86 -7.17 -21.89 37.90
CA ARG A 86 -6.22 -21.46 38.94
C ARG A 86 -5.18 -20.58 38.28
N ASP A 87 -4.90 -19.44 38.91
CA ASP A 87 -4.06 -18.37 38.36
C ASP A 87 -2.57 -18.75 38.31
N ALA A 88 -2.22 -19.53 37.29
CA ALA A 88 -0.84 -19.71 36.88
C ALA A 88 -0.43 -18.50 36.02
N ASN A 89 0.15 -17.47 36.65
CA ASN A 89 0.91 -16.42 35.95
C ASN A 89 2.25 -17.00 35.43
N ALA A 90 2.13 -17.99 34.54
CA ALA A 90 3.24 -18.63 33.86
C ALA A 90 3.67 -17.74 32.70
N GLY A 91 4.53 -16.75 32.98
CA GLY A 91 5.25 -16.00 31.96
C GLY A 91 5.87 -16.97 30.95
N SER A 92 5.39 -16.92 29.71
CA SER A 92 5.53 -18.03 28.76
C SER A 92 6.98 -18.41 28.54
N ILE A 93 7.28 -19.70 28.35
CA ILE A 93 8.64 -20.13 27.98
C ILE A 93 9.06 -19.52 26.63
N LEU A 94 8.08 -19.16 25.79
CA LEU A 94 8.31 -18.39 24.57
C LEU A 94 8.70 -16.93 24.85
N ASP A 95 8.24 -16.29 25.94
CA ASP A 95 8.50 -14.87 26.27
C ASP A 95 9.99 -14.51 26.16
N LYS A 96 10.86 -15.37 26.71
CA LYS A 96 12.32 -15.15 26.73
C LYS A 96 13.02 -15.39 25.39
N TYR A 97 12.44 -16.19 24.49
CA TYR A 97 12.93 -16.40 23.11
C TYR A 97 12.21 -15.51 22.08
N VAL A 98 11.04 -14.98 22.44
CA VAL A 98 10.30 -13.89 21.77
C VAL A 98 10.88 -12.51 22.18
N LYS A 99 12.13 -12.52 22.65
CA LYS A 99 13.20 -11.63 22.12
C LYS A 99 13.35 -11.75 20.59
N ARG A 100 12.26 -11.50 19.87
CA ARG A 100 12.24 -10.98 18.49
C ARG A 100 13.24 -9.83 18.43
N LYS A 101 13.77 -9.53 17.25
CA LYS A 101 14.54 -8.29 17.05
C LYS A 101 13.73 -7.15 17.66
N LYS A 102 14.27 -6.53 18.72
CA LYS A 102 13.64 -5.37 19.32
C LYS A 102 13.49 -4.36 18.21
N LEU A 103 12.26 -3.90 17.98
CA LEU A 103 12.05 -2.69 17.21
C LEU A 103 12.82 -1.57 17.92
N ASP A 104 13.35 -0.66 17.12
CA ASP A 104 13.86 0.61 17.61
C ASP A 104 12.70 1.36 18.29
N PRO A 105 12.95 2.22 19.30
CA PRO A 105 11.89 2.98 19.95
C PRO A 105 10.97 3.66 18.93
N LEU A 106 9.67 3.76 19.22
CA LEU A 106 8.64 4.26 18.29
C LEU A 106 8.98 5.67 17.76
N GLU A 107 9.64 6.47 18.60
CA GLU A 107 10.28 7.75 18.32
C GLU A 107 11.23 7.75 17.10
N ALA A 108 11.84 6.62 16.75
CA ALA A 108 12.72 6.48 15.58
C ALA A 108 11.95 6.37 14.26
N TYR A 109 10.73 5.81 14.28
CA TYR A 109 9.94 5.55 13.07
C TYR A 109 8.95 6.67 12.75
N VAL A 110 8.35 7.30 13.78
CA VAL A 110 7.32 8.34 13.60
C VAL A 110 7.81 9.56 12.78
N PRO A 111 9.02 10.11 12.98
CA PRO A 111 9.53 11.20 12.14
C PRO A 111 9.62 10.82 10.66
N VAL A 112 10.04 9.60 10.35
CA VAL A 112 10.17 9.13 8.95
C VAL A 112 8.81 8.98 8.28
N VAL A 113 7.78 8.54 9.03
CA VAL A 113 6.40 8.49 8.53
C VAL A 113 5.85 9.89 8.28
N LEU A 114 6.10 10.86 9.18
CA LEU A 114 5.69 12.26 9.01
C LEU A 114 6.39 12.93 7.81
N LEU A 115 7.70 12.76 7.69
CA LEU A 115 8.48 13.27 6.55
C LEU A 115 8.02 12.67 5.21
N SER A 116 7.68 11.38 5.19
CA SER A 116 7.09 10.75 4.00
C SER A 116 5.70 11.29 3.68
N GLN A 117 4.91 11.67 4.70
CA GLN A 117 3.60 12.29 4.49
C GLN A 117 3.74 13.69 3.88
N SER A 118 4.72 14.50 4.32
CA SER A 118 5.05 15.77 3.65
C SER A 118 5.46 15.53 2.21
N GLN A 119 6.40 14.62 1.96
CA GLN A 119 6.87 14.25 0.61
C GLN A 119 5.73 13.83 -0.34
N PHE A 120 4.65 13.22 0.18
CA PHE A 120 3.45 12.88 -0.60
C PHE A 120 2.49 14.06 -0.80
N LYS A 121 2.43 15.01 0.14
CA LYS A 121 1.69 16.27 -0.03
C LYS A 121 2.35 17.14 -1.09
N ASP A 122 3.68 17.25 -1.06
CA ASP A 122 4.49 17.98 -2.06
C ASP A 122 4.31 17.36 -3.46
N LEU A 123 4.34 16.03 -3.56
CA LEU A 123 4.02 15.30 -4.79
C LEU A 123 2.60 15.60 -5.31
N GLY A 124 1.63 15.83 -4.41
CA GLY A 124 0.28 16.28 -4.78
C GLY A 124 0.30 17.65 -5.45
N ILE A 125 1.11 18.59 -4.95
CA ILE A 125 1.28 19.94 -5.50
C ILE A 125 2.01 19.89 -6.86
N THR A 126 3.06 19.08 -7.01
CA THR A 126 3.74 18.87 -8.31
C THR A 126 2.79 18.29 -9.37
N LEU A 127 1.74 17.55 -8.97
CA LEU A 127 0.68 17.07 -9.86
C LEU A 127 -0.38 18.14 -10.22
N GLU A 128 -0.25 19.38 -9.74
CA GLU A 128 -1.09 20.52 -10.12
C GLU A 128 -0.42 21.45 -11.16
N GLU A 129 0.87 21.21 -11.48
CA GLU A 129 1.58 21.89 -12.57
C GLU A 129 0.96 21.58 -13.96
N ASP A 130 1.01 22.52 -14.91
CA ASP A 130 0.47 22.35 -16.27
C ASP A 130 1.07 21.15 -17.04
N GLN A 131 2.33 20.81 -16.77
CA GLN A 131 3.06 19.71 -17.39
C GLN A 131 3.89 18.95 -16.33
N PRO A 132 3.24 18.15 -15.47
CA PRO A 132 3.88 17.55 -14.32
C PRO A 132 4.89 16.48 -14.77
N LYS A 133 6.11 16.54 -14.23
CA LYS A 133 7.20 15.63 -14.63
C LYS A 133 7.01 14.26 -13.98
N PHE A 134 6.19 13.42 -14.62
CA PHE A 134 5.83 12.08 -14.10
C PHE A 134 7.04 11.19 -13.76
N ALA A 135 8.17 11.34 -14.45
CA ALA A 135 9.40 10.61 -14.12
C ALA A 135 10.01 11.04 -12.78
N ASP A 136 10.04 12.35 -12.50
CA ASP A 136 10.59 12.93 -11.26
C ASP A 136 9.66 12.64 -10.08
N CYS A 137 8.34 12.77 -10.30
CA CYS A 137 7.28 12.30 -9.39
C CYS A 137 7.50 10.83 -8.98
N ARG A 138 7.89 9.98 -9.93
CA ARG A 138 8.15 8.55 -9.73
C ARG A 138 9.51 8.26 -9.08
N SER A 139 10.44 9.22 -9.12
CA SER A 139 11.71 9.22 -8.39
C SER A 139 11.52 9.58 -6.92
N LEU A 140 10.66 10.57 -6.61
CA LEU A 140 10.28 10.92 -5.23
C LEU A 140 9.75 9.69 -4.46
N LEU A 141 8.85 8.90 -5.06
CA LEU A 141 8.33 7.65 -4.46
C LEU A 141 9.39 6.57 -4.16
N ARG A 142 10.65 6.74 -4.61
CA ARG A 142 11.77 5.81 -4.40
C ARG A 142 12.96 6.40 -3.64
N SER A 143 12.90 7.67 -3.27
CA SER A 143 14.00 8.42 -2.68
C SER A 143 13.57 9.13 -1.40
N GLY A 144 14.54 9.64 -0.63
CA GLY A 144 14.26 10.30 0.65
C GLY A 144 13.50 9.39 1.64
N PRO A 145 12.66 9.98 2.53
CA PRO A 145 11.85 9.25 3.50
C PRO A 145 11.05 8.08 2.90
N ALA A 146 10.35 8.32 1.78
CA ALA A 146 9.47 7.35 1.12
C ALA A 146 10.17 6.01 0.78
N SER A 147 11.47 6.05 0.45
CA SER A 147 12.28 4.86 0.14
C SER A 147 12.28 3.80 1.25
N SER A 148 12.11 4.23 2.51
CA SER A 148 12.12 3.38 3.70
C SER A 148 10.73 3.15 4.32
N LEU A 149 9.70 3.86 3.81
CA LEU A 149 8.39 3.99 4.45
C LEU A 149 7.75 2.64 4.81
N ARG A 150 7.80 1.67 3.89
CA ARG A 150 7.19 0.33 4.06
C ARG A 150 7.68 -0.41 5.32
N THR A 151 8.91 -0.18 5.74
CA THR A 151 9.46 -0.75 6.99
C THR A 151 8.98 0.03 8.20
N ASN A 152 9.08 1.37 8.14
CA ASN A 152 8.67 2.27 9.23
C ASN A 152 7.19 2.11 9.61
N ILE A 153 6.26 2.15 8.63
CA ILE A 153 4.82 2.03 8.91
C ILE A 153 4.44 0.65 9.47
N ARG A 154 5.18 -0.40 9.12
CA ARG A 154 4.98 -1.75 9.67
C ARG A 154 5.47 -1.86 11.11
N ALA A 155 6.53 -1.14 11.48
CA ALA A 155 6.97 -1.05 12.87
C ALA A 155 5.96 -0.24 13.72
N VAL A 156 5.49 0.91 13.23
CA VAL A 156 4.42 1.68 13.87
C VAL A 156 3.15 0.84 14.04
N ALA A 157 2.74 0.07 13.03
CA ALA A 157 1.58 -0.81 13.13
C ALA A 157 1.76 -2.00 14.09
N GLN A 158 2.99 -2.50 14.28
CA GLN A 158 3.29 -3.49 15.32
C GLN A 158 3.14 -2.88 16.72
N TYR A 159 3.70 -1.69 16.97
CA TYR A 159 3.51 -0.99 18.24
C TYR A 159 2.03 -0.73 18.52
N ALA A 160 1.29 -0.24 17.54
CA ALA A 160 -0.17 -0.08 17.63
C ALA A 160 -0.91 -1.41 17.86
N SER A 161 -0.37 -2.54 17.39
CA SER A 161 -0.93 -3.87 17.64
C SER A 161 -0.70 -4.37 19.05
N ASP A 162 0.45 -4.05 19.64
CA ASP A 162 0.76 -4.38 21.04
C ASP A 162 -0.11 -3.52 22.00
N ASP A 163 -0.44 -2.29 21.58
CA ASP A 163 -1.46 -1.38 22.17
C ASP A 163 -2.93 -1.78 21.85
N GLY A 164 -3.18 -2.90 21.19
CA GLY A 164 -4.53 -3.40 20.86
C GLY A 164 -5.26 -2.70 19.69
N LYS A 165 -4.67 -1.66 19.09
CA LYS A 165 -5.18 -0.92 17.91
C LYS A 165 -4.79 -1.56 16.57
N GLY A 166 -4.19 -2.75 16.61
CA GLY A 166 -3.48 -3.37 15.49
C GLY A 166 -4.30 -3.55 14.21
N LYS A 167 -5.60 -3.85 14.31
CA LYS A 167 -6.46 -3.97 13.12
C LYS A 167 -6.46 -2.66 12.32
N THR A 168 -6.82 -1.55 12.96
CA THR A 168 -6.87 -0.22 12.32
C THR A 168 -5.52 0.17 11.74
N ALA A 169 -4.43 -0.13 12.45
CA ALA A 169 -3.08 0.18 12.00
C ALA A 169 -2.66 -0.64 10.77
N PHE A 170 -2.92 -1.96 10.75
CA PHE A 170 -2.59 -2.80 9.59
C PHE A 170 -3.52 -2.55 8.39
N ASP A 171 -4.81 -2.31 8.61
CA ASP A 171 -5.76 -1.91 7.55
C ASP A 171 -5.29 -0.60 6.88
N ALA A 172 -4.83 0.38 7.67
CA ALA A 172 -4.26 1.63 7.18
C ALA A 172 -2.92 1.43 6.42
N VAL A 173 -2.03 0.57 6.91
CA VAL A 173 -0.78 0.21 6.21
C VAL A 173 -1.07 -0.41 4.84
N ASP A 174 -2.03 -1.34 4.77
CA ASP A 174 -2.40 -2.01 3.52
C ASP A 174 -3.07 -1.04 2.54
N GLN A 175 -3.93 -0.13 3.02
CA GLN A 175 -4.53 0.92 2.20
C GLN A 175 -3.48 1.89 1.64
N CYS A 176 -2.51 2.32 2.47
CA CYS A 176 -1.41 3.19 2.06
C CYS A 176 -0.54 2.52 0.98
N LEU A 177 -0.07 1.30 1.22
CA LEU A 177 0.81 0.60 0.29
C LEU A 177 0.14 0.31 -1.06
N ARG A 178 -1.13 -0.13 -1.06
CA ARG A 178 -1.89 -0.34 -2.31
C ARG A 178 -2.08 0.97 -3.09
N ALA A 179 -2.36 2.08 -2.42
CA ALA A 179 -2.49 3.38 -3.07
C ALA A 179 -1.17 3.86 -3.71
N LEU A 180 -0.03 3.60 -3.07
CA LEU A 180 1.30 3.92 -3.62
C LEU A 180 1.71 2.99 -4.78
N GLU A 181 1.36 1.70 -4.72
CA GLU A 181 1.59 0.72 -5.79
C GLU A 181 0.72 1.05 -7.04
N ASP A 182 -0.52 1.50 -6.84
CA ASP A 182 -1.38 2.07 -7.90
C ASP A 182 -0.82 3.39 -8.47
N LEU A 183 -0.36 4.30 -7.61
CA LEU A 183 0.19 5.60 -8.01
C LEU A 183 1.46 5.45 -8.85
N ASP A 184 2.39 4.56 -8.47
CA ASP A 184 3.58 4.27 -9.26
C ASP A 184 3.23 3.72 -10.66
N SER A 185 2.18 2.91 -10.73
CA SER A 185 1.66 2.33 -11.97
C SER A 185 1.05 3.39 -12.88
N LEU A 186 0.32 4.36 -12.31
CA LEU A 186 -0.23 5.52 -13.05
C LEU A 186 0.88 6.46 -13.54
N LEU A 187 1.85 6.80 -12.69
CA LEU A 187 3.00 7.65 -13.04
C LEU A 187 3.84 7.02 -14.16
N LEU A 188 4.11 5.70 -14.10
CA LEU A 188 4.81 4.97 -15.16
C LEU A 188 4.06 4.99 -16.49
N ARG A 189 2.73 4.87 -16.46
CA ARG A 189 1.87 4.90 -17.66
C ARG A 189 1.83 6.31 -18.28
N ALA A 190 1.61 7.34 -17.47
CA ALA A 190 1.59 8.72 -17.94
C ALA A 190 2.97 9.20 -18.44
N SER A 191 4.07 8.78 -17.80
CA SER A 191 5.44 8.96 -18.30
C SER A 191 5.66 8.35 -19.71
N ARG A 192 4.89 7.31 -20.07
CA ARG A 192 4.88 6.66 -21.39
C ARG A 192 3.81 7.22 -22.35
N LYS A 193 3.11 8.30 -21.97
CA LYS A 193 2.02 8.94 -22.73
C LYS A 193 0.80 8.03 -22.98
N ASP A 194 0.53 7.11 -22.04
CA ASP A 194 -0.69 6.30 -22.00
C ASP A 194 -1.89 7.18 -21.60
N SER A 195 -2.92 7.24 -22.46
CA SER A 195 -4.10 8.08 -22.26
C SER A 195 -5.06 7.61 -21.16
N GLY A 196 -4.89 6.39 -20.64
CA GLY A 196 -5.70 5.83 -19.55
C GLY A 196 -5.10 6.05 -18.16
N ALA A 197 -4.20 7.02 -17.99
CA ALA A 197 -3.65 7.45 -16.71
C ALA A 197 -3.83 8.97 -16.56
N THR A 198 -4.82 9.40 -15.78
CA THR A 198 -5.15 10.83 -15.60
C THR A 198 -4.52 11.41 -14.35
N VAL A 199 -4.18 12.70 -14.38
CA VAL A 199 -3.67 13.45 -13.21
C VAL A 199 -4.61 13.31 -12.01
N GLU A 200 -5.92 13.43 -12.22
CA GLU A 200 -6.94 13.29 -11.16
C GLU A 200 -6.95 11.88 -10.53
N SER A 201 -6.67 10.82 -11.30
CA SER A 201 -6.50 9.48 -10.75
C SER A 201 -5.24 9.36 -9.88
N MET A 202 -4.17 10.10 -10.19
CA MET A 202 -2.95 10.15 -9.38
C MET A 202 -3.16 10.94 -8.08
N LYS A 203 -3.75 12.16 -8.18
CA LYS A 203 -4.14 12.97 -7.01
C LYS A 203 -5.01 12.18 -6.05
N THR A 204 -6.03 11.46 -6.56
CA THR A 204 -6.88 10.57 -5.76
C THR A 204 -6.07 9.53 -4.98
N LYS A 205 -5.04 8.92 -5.59
CA LYS A 205 -4.17 7.95 -4.89
C LYS A 205 -3.24 8.62 -3.88
N VAL A 206 -2.74 9.82 -4.15
CA VAL A 206 -1.98 10.64 -3.19
C VAL A 206 -2.85 10.93 -1.96
N THR A 207 -4.09 11.43 -2.14
CA THR A 207 -5.02 11.71 -1.03
C THR A 207 -5.28 10.45 -0.21
N VAL A 208 -5.57 9.30 -0.84
CA VAL A 208 -5.79 8.03 -0.14
C VAL A 208 -4.53 7.59 0.64
N ALA A 209 -3.34 7.73 0.08
CA ALA A 209 -2.09 7.39 0.77
C ALA A 209 -1.84 8.29 1.98
N VAL A 210 -2.07 9.61 1.86
CA VAL A 210 -1.92 10.58 2.96
C VAL A 210 -2.94 10.31 4.07
N SER A 211 -4.23 10.15 3.75
CA SER A 211 -5.27 9.86 4.75
C SER A 211 -5.06 8.51 5.46
N ALA A 212 -4.47 7.53 4.77
CA ALA A 212 -4.07 6.27 5.39
C ALA A 212 -2.89 6.45 6.37
N LEU A 213 -1.93 7.32 6.06
CA LEU A 213 -0.87 7.70 7.02
C LEU A 213 -1.44 8.48 8.22
N ASP A 214 -2.38 9.40 8.03
CA ASP A 214 -3.07 10.08 9.14
C ASP A 214 -3.80 9.07 10.05
N SER A 215 -4.51 8.10 9.45
CA SER A 215 -5.21 7.04 10.16
C SER A 215 -4.27 6.13 10.97
N LEU A 216 -3.06 5.87 10.44
CA LEU A 216 -2.01 5.16 11.18
C LEU A 216 -1.44 6.00 12.33
N LEU A 217 -1.16 7.29 12.09
CA LEU A 217 -0.59 8.19 13.10
C LEU A 217 -1.55 8.44 14.28
N GLN A 218 -2.87 8.39 14.06
CA GLN A 218 -3.88 8.41 15.14
C GLN A 218 -3.77 7.21 16.12
N THR A 219 -3.06 6.14 15.76
CA THR A 219 -2.82 5.01 16.67
C THR A 219 -1.65 5.25 17.64
N VAL A 220 -0.75 6.21 17.34
CA VAL A 220 0.45 6.54 18.12
C VAL A 220 0.08 7.35 19.38
N PRO A 221 0.74 7.15 20.54
CA PRO A 221 0.57 8.01 21.70
C PRO A 221 0.92 9.48 21.41
N SER A 222 0.12 10.42 21.91
CA SER A 222 0.25 11.85 21.58
C SER A 222 1.63 12.45 21.89
N GLU A 223 2.24 12.07 23.01
CA GLU A 223 3.59 12.51 23.40
C GLU A 223 4.65 12.09 22.38
N VAL A 224 4.55 10.88 21.83
CA VAL A 224 5.48 10.35 20.82
C VAL A 224 5.22 11.01 19.46
N LEU A 225 3.95 11.29 19.14
CA LEU A 225 3.56 12.00 17.92
C LEU A 225 4.01 13.47 17.93
N GLU A 226 3.96 14.15 19.07
CA GLU A 226 4.43 15.52 19.25
C GLU A 226 5.95 15.63 19.14
N LYS A 227 6.70 14.74 19.84
CA LYS A 227 8.16 14.63 19.67
C LYS A 227 8.53 14.30 18.23
N GLY A 228 7.83 13.37 17.61
CA GLY A 228 8.05 12.97 16.22
C GLY A 228 7.80 14.12 15.23
N ARG A 229 6.80 14.97 15.49
CA ARG A 229 6.53 16.20 14.75
C ARG A 229 7.66 17.21 14.91
N ALA A 230 8.09 17.51 16.13
CA ALA A 230 9.20 18.44 16.37
C ALA A 230 10.50 18.01 15.65
N ILE A 231 10.78 16.70 15.58
CA ILE A 231 11.91 16.16 14.81
C ILE A 231 11.68 16.33 13.31
N ALA A 232 10.51 15.96 12.78
CA ALA A 232 10.21 16.08 11.34
C ALA A 232 10.22 17.55 10.87
N ASP A 233 9.67 18.47 11.67
CA ASP A 233 9.65 19.90 11.36
C ASP A 233 11.07 20.49 11.37
N ALA A 234 11.97 20.01 12.25
CA ALA A 234 13.38 20.39 12.24
C ALA A 234 14.16 19.88 11.01
N TYR A 235 13.71 18.82 10.34
CA TYR A 235 14.24 18.37 9.04
C TYR A 235 13.65 19.16 7.85
N ASN A 236 12.42 19.67 7.98
CA ASN A 236 11.72 20.43 6.93
C ASN A 236 12.05 21.93 6.95
N MET A 237 12.46 22.47 8.11
CA MET A 237 12.99 23.83 8.18
C MET A 237 14.21 23.93 7.25
N PRO A 238 14.21 24.84 6.25
CA PRO A 238 15.47 25.23 5.64
C PRO A 238 16.32 25.80 6.75
N SER A 239 17.52 25.25 6.94
CA SER A 239 18.46 25.74 7.95
C SER A 239 18.58 27.25 7.78
N SER A 240 18.10 28.04 8.77
CA SER A 240 18.27 29.49 8.80
C SER A 240 19.71 29.90 9.17
N MET A 241 20.62 28.97 8.89
CA MET A 241 22.03 29.13 8.63
C MET A 241 22.26 28.52 7.25
N ASP A 242 22.40 29.39 6.25
CA ASP A 242 23.64 29.33 5.46
C ASP A 242 24.79 29.08 6.44
N PRO A 243 25.72 28.14 6.16
CA PRO A 243 26.99 28.15 6.87
C PRO A 243 27.71 29.44 6.48
N GLU A 244 27.47 30.50 7.27
CA GLU A 244 28.12 31.83 7.30
C GLU A 244 29.50 31.71 6.65
N PRO A 245 29.66 32.21 5.40
CA PRO A 245 30.50 31.59 4.37
C PRO A 245 31.90 31.37 4.92
N ARG A 246 32.15 30.11 5.35
CA ARG A 246 33.14 29.78 6.38
C ARG A 246 34.39 30.60 6.17
N LYS A 247 34.61 31.62 7.02
CA LYS A 247 35.75 32.56 6.94
C LYS A 247 36.95 31.74 6.51
N PRO A 248 37.50 31.96 5.28
CA PRO A 248 38.37 30.98 4.65
C PRO A 248 39.41 30.49 5.64
N LEU A 249 39.32 29.21 5.98
CA LEU A 249 40.27 28.56 6.88
C LEU A 249 41.65 28.88 6.30
N GLU A 250 42.51 29.59 7.05
CA GLU A 250 43.74 30.17 6.50
C GLU A 250 44.45 29.12 5.66
N SER A 251 44.55 29.40 4.35
CA SER A 251 44.92 28.39 3.36
C SER A 251 46.32 27.87 3.65
N ASP A 252 46.37 26.71 4.31
CA ASP A 252 47.60 26.06 4.75
C ASP A 252 48.52 25.94 3.53
N PRO A 253 49.67 26.63 3.48
CA PRO A 253 50.41 26.85 2.23
C PRO A 253 50.88 25.56 1.57
N ASP A 254 51.03 24.49 2.35
CA ASP A 254 51.38 23.15 1.90
C ASP A 254 50.29 22.51 1.01
N LEU A 255 49.00 22.83 1.23
CA LEU A 255 47.90 22.35 0.37
C LEU A 255 47.94 23.01 -1.01
N LEU A 256 48.27 24.31 -1.08
CA LEU A 256 48.41 25.03 -2.35
C LEU A 256 49.64 24.58 -3.14
N GLN A 257 50.73 24.17 -2.46
CA GLN A 257 51.86 23.52 -3.13
C GLN A 257 51.48 22.18 -3.76
N LEU A 258 50.70 21.35 -3.05
CA LEU A 258 50.24 20.05 -3.57
C LEU A 258 49.31 20.21 -4.79
N GLU A 259 48.41 21.20 -4.78
CA GLU A 259 47.53 21.48 -5.92
C GLU A 259 48.29 22.03 -7.14
N SER A 260 49.48 22.64 -6.93
CA SER A 260 50.36 23.10 -8.01
C SER A 260 51.22 22.01 -8.68
N LEU A 261 51.08 20.75 -8.25
CA LEU A 261 51.86 19.58 -8.71
C LEU A 261 51.03 18.53 -9.47
N LEU A 262 49.78 18.84 -9.84
CA LEU A 262 48.85 18.00 -10.60
C LEU A 262 48.56 18.55 -12.00
#